data_AF-A0A357NEB0-F1
#
_entry.id   AF-A0A357NEB0-F1
#
_cell.length_a   1.000
_cell.length_b   1.000
_cell.length_c   1.000
_cell.angle_alpha   90.00
_cell.angle_beta   90.00
_cell.angle_gamma   90.00
#
_symmetry.space_group_name_H-M   'P 1'
#
loop_
_entity.id
_entity.type
_entity.pdbx_description
1 polymer ?
#
loop_
_entity_poly.entity_id
_entity_poly.type
_entity_poly.pdbx_seq_one_letter_code
_entity_poly.pdbx_strand_id
1 'polypeptide(L)'
;GCPPAAVQYVVGTGYGRACLPFAHEAVTEITCHARGAYHMIPDTELVIDIGGQDSKVIRVGRRGRVEDFVMNDKCAAGTGRFLDVMATALGMDV
;
A
#
# COMPACT_ATOMS: atom_id res chain seq x y z
N GLY A 1 17.73 17.03 7.10
CA GLY A 1 17.20 15.64 7.04
C GLY A 1 17.75 14.84 8.20
N CYS A 2 17.04 13.81 8.65
CA CYS A 2 17.51 12.89 9.69
C CYS A 2 18.71 12.07 9.16
N PRO A 3 19.89 12.06 9.83
CA PRO A 3 21.01 11.25 9.38
C PRO A 3 20.69 9.75 9.53
N PRO A 4 21.21 8.86 8.67
CA PRO A 4 20.94 7.41 8.77
C PRO A 4 21.25 6.83 10.15
N ALA A 5 22.32 7.33 10.80
CA ALA A 5 22.72 6.92 12.14
C ALA A 5 21.71 7.30 13.25
N ALA A 6 20.79 8.24 12.99
CA ALA A 6 19.74 8.61 13.94
C ALA A 6 18.45 7.78 13.76
N VAL A 7 18.37 6.91 12.75
CA VAL A 7 17.23 6.01 12.55
C VAL A 7 17.41 4.76 13.40
N GLN A 8 16.59 4.63 14.44
CA GLN A 8 16.69 3.52 15.40
C GLN A 8 16.07 2.21 14.90
N TYR A 9 15.09 2.30 13.99
CA TYR A 9 14.36 1.15 13.50
C TYR A 9 13.80 1.42 12.10
N VAL A 10 13.77 0.39 11.26
CA VAL A 10 13.35 0.48 9.85
C VAL A 10 12.41 -0.67 9.55
N VAL A 11 11.21 -0.35 9.07
CA VAL A 11 10.23 -1.33 8.58
C VAL A 11 10.17 -1.25 7.06
N GLY A 12 10.35 -2.38 6.41
CA GLY A 12 10.17 -2.54 4.97
C GLY A 12 8.73 -2.99 4.65
N THR A 13 8.15 -2.42 3.60
CA THR A 13 6.81 -2.80 3.12
C THR A 13 6.75 -2.87 1.60
N GLY A 14 5.57 -3.16 1.05
CA GLY A 14 5.37 -3.34 -0.38
C GLY A 14 5.69 -4.74 -0.89
N TYR A 15 5.58 -4.91 -2.21
CA TYR A 15 5.91 -6.14 -2.91
C TYR A 15 7.37 -6.58 -2.67
N GLY A 16 8.30 -5.62 -2.70
CA GLY A 16 9.74 -5.85 -2.53
C GLY A 16 10.23 -5.96 -1.08
N ARG A 17 9.34 -5.94 -0.07
CA ARG A 17 9.72 -5.85 1.35
C ARG A 17 10.73 -6.90 1.82
N ALA A 18 10.69 -8.10 1.26
CA ALA A 18 11.58 -9.21 1.62
C ALA A 18 13.00 -9.05 1.04
N CYS A 19 13.18 -8.15 0.07
CA CYS A 19 14.45 -7.90 -0.60
C CYS A 19 15.19 -6.68 -0.03
N LEU A 20 14.79 -6.19 1.15
CA LEU A 20 15.36 -4.99 1.78
C LEU A 20 16.37 -5.39 2.88
N PRO A 21 17.68 -5.51 2.57
CA PRO A 21 18.67 -6.01 3.52
C PRO A 21 18.93 -5.08 4.72
N PHE A 22 18.48 -3.82 4.63
CA PHE A 22 18.64 -2.81 5.67
C PHE A 22 17.41 -2.67 6.59
N ALA A 23 16.31 -3.36 6.29
CA ALA A 23 15.11 -3.32 7.11
C ALA A 23 15.26 -4.26 8.31
N HIS A 24 14.83 -3.79 9.48
CA HIS A 24 14.81 -4.60 10.70
C HIS A 24 13.61 -5.57 10.68
N GLU A 25 12.54 -5.20 9.97
CA GLU A 25 11.31 -5.98 9.88
C GLU A 25 10.64 -5.79 8.53
N ALA A 26 10.01 -6.84 8.02
CA ALA A 26 9.21 -6.79 6.79
C ALA A 26 7.72 -6.95 7.13
N VAL A 27 6.93 -5.92 6.84
CA VAL A 27 5.49 -5.86 7.14
C VAL A 27 4.71 -5.68 5.85
N THR A 28 3.54 -6.35 5.74
CA THR A 28 2.70 -6.24 4.54
C THR A 28 2.20 -4.82 4.35
N GLU A 29 2.08 -4.38 3.10
CA GLU A 29 1.54 -3.06 2.79
C GLU A 29 0.08 -2.93 3.25
N ILE A 30 -0.68 -4.03 3.26
CA ILE A 30 -2.04 -4.10 3.82
C ILE A 30 -2.05 -3.62 5.29
N THR A 31 -1.11 -4.13 6.09
CA THR A 31 -0.99 -3.74 7.50
C THR A 31 -0.52 -2.28 7.61
N CYS A 32 0.49 -1.88 6.84
CA CYS A 32 1.00 -0.52 6.85
C CYS A 32 -0.07 0.51 6.45
N HIS A 33 -0.85 0.24 5.39
CA HIS A 33 -1.96 1.09 4.94
C HIS A 33 -3.08 1.14 5.97
N ALA A 34 -3.50 0.02 6.56
CA ALA A 34 -4.53 0.01 7.60
C ALA A 34 -4.10 0.83 8.83
N ARG A 35 -2.86 0.65 9.32
CA ARG A 35 -2.34 1.39 10.46
C ARG A 35 -2.13 2.87 10.15
N GLY A 36 -1.61 3.18 8.96
CA GLY A 36 -1.39 4.55 8.52
C GLY A 36 -2.71 5.30 8.34
N ALA A 37 -3.69 4.70 7.68
CA ALA A 37 -5.02 5.27 7.49
C ALA A 37 -5.72 5.52 8.83
N TYR A 38 -5.74 4.53 9.73
CA TYR A 38 -6.33 4.69 11.07
C TYR A 38 -5.62 5.77 11.91
N HIS A 39 -4.30 5.93 11.74
CA HIS A 39 -3.54 6.97 12.44
C HIS A 39 -3.87 8.38 11.92
N MET A 40 -3.97 8.54 10.60
CA MET A 40 -4.28 9.84 9.97
C MET A 40 -5.75 10.22 10.11
N ILE A 41 -6.63 9.23 10.00
CA ILE A 41 -8.09 9.37 10.04
C ILE A 41 -8.60 8.35 11.07
N PRO A 42 -8.76 8.78 12.34
CA PRO A 42 -9.32 7.93 13.39
C PRO A 42 -10.65 7.32 12.95
N ASP A 43 -10.89 6.08 13.37
CA ASP A 43 -12.10 5.31 13.05
C ASP A 43 -12.30 5.00 11.56
N THR A 44 -11.22 5.01 10.77
CA THR A 44 -11.22 4.41 9.42
C THR A 44 -11.67 2.95 9.50
N GLU A 45 -12.72 2.59 8.76
CA GLU A 45 -13.27 1.22 8.68
C GLU A 45 -12.91 0.51 7.36
N LEU A 46 -12.54 1.27 6.33
CA LEU A 46 -12.26 0.74 5.00
C LEU A 46 -11.12 1.52 4.34
N VAL A 47 -10.17 0.80 3.77
CA VAL A 47 -9.15 1.36 2.88
C VAL A 47 -9.30 0.72 1.51
N ILE A 48 -9.35 1.55 0.47
CA ILE A 48 -9.27 1.13 -0.93
C ILE A 48 -7.91 1.60 -1.45
N ASP A 49 -7.02 0.65 -1.71
CA ASP A 49 -5.67 0.87 -2.23
C ASP A 49 -5.66 0.49 -3.72
N ILE A 50 -5.49 1.47 -4.61
CA ILE A 50 -5.38 1.26 -6.05
C ILE A 50 -3.91 1.46 -6.44
N GLY A 51 -3.19 0.35 -6.53
CA GLY A 51 -1.81 0.33 -6.96
C GLY A 51 -1.68 0.29 -8.48
N GLY A 52 -0.43 0.24 -8.96
CA GLY A 52 -0.14 0.11 -10.39
C GLY A 52 -0.49 -1.28 -10.95
N GLN A 53 -0.28 -2.34 -10.17
CA GLN A 53 -0.42 -3.72 -10.64
C GLN A 53 -1.60 -4.49 -10.03
N ASP A 54 -2.06 -4.05 -8.87
CA ASP A 54 -3.17 -4.64 -8.15
C ASP A 54 -4.02 -3.56 -7.49
N SER A 55 -5.20 -3.94 -7.02
CA SER A 55 -6.01 -3.13 -6.13
C SER A 55 -6.53 -3.95 -4.96
N LYS A 56 -6.68 -3.30 -3.80
CA LYS A 56 -7.03 -3.95 -2.53
C LYS A 56 -8.15 -3.18 -1.84
N VAL A 57 -9.01 -3.94 -1.17
CA VAL A 57 -10.01 -3.41 -0.24
C VAL A 57 -9.74 -4.03 1.11
N ILE A 58 -9.49 -3.21 2.11
CA ILE A 58 -9.02 -3.62 3.44
C ILE A 58 -10.07 -3.19 4.46
N ARG A 59 -10.68 -4.14 5.17
CA ARG A 59 -11.54 -3.86 6.30
C ARG A 59 -10.68 -3.59 7.54
N VAL A 60 -10.82 -2.40 8.09
CA VAL A 60 -10.01 -1.91 9.20
C VAL A 60 -10.85 -1.93 10.47
N GLY A 61 -10.38 -2.69 11.45
CA GLY A 61 -10.95 -2.77 12.77
C GLY A 61 -10.28 -1.83 13.76
N ARG A 62 -10.63 -2.01 15.03
CA ARG A 62 -10.12 -1.19 16.14
C ARG A 62 -8.59 -1.11 16.15
N ARG A 63 -8.07 0.10 16.38
CA ARG A 63 -6.63 0.40 16.45
C ARG A 63 -5.87 0.11 15.15
N GLY A 64 -6.55 0.19 13.99
CA GLY A 64 -5.93 -0.01 12.68
C GLY A 64 -5.56 -1.46 12.38
N ARG A 65 -6.20 -2.42 13.05
CA ARG A 65 -5.99 -3.85 12.75
C ARG A 65 -6.72 -4.23 11.48
N VAL A 66 -6.08 -5.05 10.66
CA VAL A 66 -6.72 -5.63 9.48
C VAL A 66 -7.66 -6.74 9.95
N GLU A 67 -8.95 -6.60 9.67
CA GLU A 67 -9.93 -7.66 9.97
C GLU A 67 -10.13 -8.60 8.78
N ASP A 68 -10.02 -8.07 7.57
CA ASP A 68 -10.23 -8.80 6.32
C ASP A 68 -9.69 -7.98 5.15
N PHE A 69 -9.43 -8.62 4.03
CA PHE A 69 -9.07 -7.94 2.81
C PHE A 69 -9.40 -8.77 1.57
N VAL A 70 -9.69 -8.09 0.48
CA VAL A 70 -9.76 -8.68 -0.86
C VAL A 70 -8.82 -7.94 -1.79
N MET A 71 -8.27 -8.66 -2.77
CA MET A 71 -7.30 -8.13 -3.72
C MET A 71 -7.62 -8.62 -5.13
N ASN A 72 -7.46 -7.72 -6.09
CA ASN A 72 -7.43 -8.04 -7.52
C ASN A 72 -5.98 -7.89 -8.01
N ASP A 73 -5.30 -9.02 -8.22
CA ASP A 73 -3.89 -9.10 -8.66
C ASP A 73 -3.71 -9.78 -10.03
N LYS A 74 -4.79 -10.32 -10.62
CA LYS A 74 -4.74 -11.07 -11.88
C LYS A 74 -5.14 -10.26 -13.10
N CYS A 75 -5.86 -9.16 -12.90
CA CYS A 75 -6.40 -8.36 -13.99
C CYS A 75 -5.92 -6.92 -13.87
N ALA A 76 -5.38 -6.37 -14.96
CA ALA A 76 -4.99 -4.96 -15.03
C ALA A 76 -6.22 -4.02 -14.93
N ALA A 77 -7.42 -4.51 -15.24
CA ALA A 77 -8.64 -3.72 -15.07
C ALA A 77 -8.83 -3.36 -13.59
N GLY A 78 -9.04 -2.07 -13.30
CA GLY A 78 -9.18 -1.57 -11.94
C GLY A 78 -7.85 -1.34 -11.21
N THR A 79 -6.75 -1.18 -11.94
CA THR A 79 -5.43 -0.79 -11.41
C THR A 79 -4.88 0.41 -12.20
N GLY A 80 -3.80 1.02 -11.69
CA GLY A 80 -3.10 2.11 -12.38
C GLY A 80 -2.59 1.71 -13.77
N ARG A 81 -2.24 0.43 -13.99
CA ARG A 81 -1.81 -0.04 -15.32
C ARG A 81 -2.87 0.14 -16.40
N PHE A 82 -4.15 0.01 -16.03
CA PHE A 82 -5.23 0.31 -16.97
C PHE A 82 -5.28 1.80 -17.31
N LEU A 83 -5.13 2.67 -16.30
CA LEU A 83 -5.08 4.12 -16.52
C LEU A 83 -3.91 4.51 -17.43
N ASP A 84 -2.71 3.95 -17.23
CA ASP A 84 -1.55 4.17 -18.09
C ASP A 84 -1.84 3.84 -19.57
N VAL A 85 -2.45 2.68 -19.82
CA VAL A 85 -2.78 2.23 -21.18
C VAL A 85 -3.81 3.15 -21.82
N MET A 86 -4.83 3.56 -21.07
CA MET A 86 -5.89 4.43 -21.58
C MET A 86 -5.40 5.84 -21.84
N ALA A 87 -4.60 6.42 -20.93
CA ALA A 87 -4.01 7.73 -21.12
C ALA A 87 -3.11 7.76 -22.36
N THR A 88 -2.25 6.75 -22.53
CA THR A 88 -1.43 6.60 -23.74
C THR A 88 -2.28 6.55 -25.01
N ALA A 89 -3.37 5.76 -25.01
CA ALA A 89 -4.27 5.64 -26.16
C ALA A 89 -5.00 6.95 -26.50
N LEU A 90 -5.24 7.80 -25.50
CA LEU A 90 -5.89 9.10 -25.64
C LEU A 90 -4.90 10.25 -25.90
N GLY A 91 -3.59 9.99 -25.93
CA GLY A 91 -2.57 11.04 -26.05
C GLY A 91 -2.50 11.95 -24.83
N MET A 92 -2.78 11.41 -23.64
CA MET A 92 -2.77 12.08 -22.35
C MET A 92 -1.67 11.50 -21.45
N ASP A 93 -1.27 12.29 -20.45
CA ASP A 93 -0.40 11.84 -19.35
C ASP A 93 -1.23 11.33 -18.16
N VAL A 94 -0.62 10.47 -17.33
CA VAL A 94 -1.17 9.99 -16.03
C VAL A 94 -0.60 10.79 -14.87
#